data_AF-A0A9D6YAG6-F1
#
_entry.id   AF-A0A9D6YAG6-F1
#
_cell.length_a   1.000
_cell.length_b   1.000
_cell.length_c   1.000
_cell.angle_alpha   90.00
_cell.angle_beta   90.00
_cell.angle_gamma   90.00
#
_symmetry.space_group_name_H-M   'P 1'
#
loop_
_entity.id
_entity.type
_entity.pdbx_description
1 polymer ?
#
loop_
_entity_poly.entity_id
_entity_poly.type
_entity_poly.pdbx_seq_one_letter_code
_entity_poly.pdbx_strand_id
1 'polypeptide(L)'
;MPWQTVEAFAAGKRHAVKVKTLAPVLWRKSGAACPLRVVVIAPIGYRLRKGSRLLYCQPAFLICTDPDLSLEQLLQYYLWRWGIEVNFRDEKTLLGTGEAQVRTPASNRTQPAASVAAYAFLWLAALQLMATGDPPPHLRPPKWRQPNPGEAALPLSTGDLLRALRCELWAAQLTPESFSQFPSPPLGDTNTQKPAPNLLHALLSAA
;
A
#
# COMPACT_ATOMS: atom_id res chain seq x y z
N MET A 1 -12.18 -23.27 29.54
CA MET A 1 -12.19 -23.16 28.07
C MET A 1 -10.83 -23.54 27.51
N PRO A 2 -10.75 -24.56 26.63
CA PRO A 2 -9.48 -25.03 26.07
C PRO A 2 -8.92 -24.06 25.03
N TRP A 3 -7.62 -24.15 24.78
CA TRP A 3 -6.98 -23.47 23.64
C TRP A 3 -7.32 -24.23 22.35
N GLN A 4 -7.62 -23.47 21.30
CA GLN A 4 -7.84 -23.96 19.94
C GLN A 4 -6.77 -23.36 19.04
N THR A 5 -6.27 -24.13 18.07
CA THR A 5 -5.30 -23.63 17.08
C THR A 5 -6.04 -23.31 15.79
N VAL A 6 -5.81 -22.11 15.28
CA VAL A 6 -6.45 -21.57 14.09
C VAL A 6 -5.36 -21.07 13.15
N GLU A 7 -5.51 -21.33 11.85
CA GLU A 7 -4.56 -20.87 10.83
C GLU A 7 -5.00 -19.53 10.26
N ALA A 8 -4.08 -18.57 10.16
CA ALA A 8 -4.33 -17.31 9.47
C ALA A 8 -3.13 -16.88 8.62
N PHE A 9 -3.39 -16.14 7.55
CA PHE A 9 -2.37 -15.63 6.64
C PHE A 9 -1.96 -14.21 7.06
N ALA A 10 -0.66 -14.01 7.27
CA ALA A 10 -0.06 -12.71 7.57
C ALA A 10 1.39 -12.67 7.08
N ALA A 11 1.87 -11.48 6.72
CA ALA A 11 3.26 -11.27 6.30
C ALA A 11 3.77 -12.28 5.24
N GLY A 12 2.91 -12.62 4.28
CA GLY A 12 3.25 -13.51 3.16
C GLY A 12 3.23 -15.01 3.47
N LYS A 13 2.78 -15.45 4.65
CA LYS A 13 2.76 -16.87 5.03
C LYS A 13 1.60 -17.21 5.97
N ARG A 14 1.30 -18.51 6.07
CA ARG A 14 0.32 -19.03 7.06
C ARG A 14 0.98 -19.17 8.43
N HIS A 15 0.20 -18.86 9.46
CA HIS A 15 0.60 -18.86 10.85
C HIS A 15 -0.43 -19.60 11.70
N ALA A 16 0.04 -20.55 12.50
CA ALA A 16 -0.74 -21.20 13.54
C ALA A 16 -0.87 -20.26 14.75
N VAL A 17 -2.10 -19.89 15.09
CA VAL A 17 -2.41 -18.97 16.21
C VAL A 17 -3.29 -19.69 17.22
N LYS A 18 -2.91 -19.63 18.50
CA LYS A 18 -3.70 -20.22 19.59
C LYS A 18 -4.70 -19.20 20.10
N VAL A 19 -5.97 -19.59 20.16
CA VAL A 19 -7.08 -18.76 20.60
C VAL A 19 -7.95 -19.45 21.65
N LYS A 20 -8.60 -18.67 22.49
CA LYS A 20 -9.72 -19.07 23.35
C LYS A 20 -10.93 -18.26 22.93
N THR A 21 -12.11 -18.88 22.98
CA THR A 21 -13.36 -18.23 22.58
C THR A 21 -14.44 -18.46 23.62
N LEU A 22 -15.25 -17.42 23.86
CA LEU A 22 -16.44 -17.47 24.70
C LEU A 22 -17.58 -16.80 23.92
N ALA A 23 -18.64 -17.57 23.62
CA ALA A 23 -19.84 -17.10 22.95
C ALA A 23 -21.04 -17.99 23.32
N PRO A 24 -22.28 -17.44 23.33
CA PRO A 24 -22.58 -16.01 23.29
C PRO A 24 -22.30 -15.34 24.64
N VAL A 25 -21.97 -14.05 24.63
CA VAL A 25 -21.81 -13.20 25.82
C VAL A 25 -22.68 -11.97 25.66
N LEU A 26 -23.40 -11.59 26.71
CA LEU A 26 -24.14 -10.33 26.77
C LEU A 26 -23.36 -9.33 27.64
N TRP A 27 -23.20 -8.11 27.13
CA TRP A 27 -22.57 -7.03 27.87
C TRP A 27 -23.52 -5.84 27.95
N ARG A 28 -23.85 -5.38 29.16
CA ARG A 28 -24.82 -4.28 29.35
C ARG A 28 -24.49 -3.03 28.52
N LYS A 29 -23.21 -2.73 28.27
CA LYS A 29 -22.78 -1.56 27.50
C LYS A 29 -22.95 -1.70 25.98
N SER A 30 -22.99 -2.92 25.43
CA SER A 30 -23.23 -3.15 24.00
C SER A 30 -24.71 -3.21 23.64
N GLY A 31 -25.60 -3.05 24.61
CA GLY A 31 -27.05 -3.20 24.45
C GLY A 31 -27.52 -4.61 24.82
N ALA A 32 -28.66 -4.71 25.48
CA ALA A 32 -29.18 -5.97 26.04
C ALA A 32 -29.47 -7.04 24.98
N ALA A 33 -29.69 -6.64 23.73
CA ALA A 33 -30.02 -7.53 22.61
C ALA A 33 -28.84 -7.82 21.68
N CYS A 34 -27.61 -7.36 22.01
CA CYS A 34 -26.44 -7.59 21.17
C CYS A 34 -25.61 -8.76 21.72
N PRO A 35 -25.75 -9.98 21.17
CA PRO A 35 -24.88 -11.09 21.52
C PRO A 35 -23.47 -10.84 20.97
N LEU A 36 -22.47 -11.07 21.81
CA LEU A 36 -21.07 -10.89 21.47
C LEU A 36 -20.32 -12.22 21.58
N ARG A 37 -19.16 -12.25 20.93
CA ARG A 37 -18.15 -13.28 21.10
C ARG A 37 -16.86 -12.63 21.56
N VAL A 38 -16.29 -13.16 22.64
CA VAL A 38 -14.98 -12.73 23.15
C VAL A 38 -13.94 -13.74 22.69
N VAL A 39 -12.88 -13.26 22.03
CA VAL A 39 -11.76 -14.09 21.58
C VAL A 39 -10.48 -13.58 22.24
N VAL A 40 -9.73 -14.49 22.85
CA VAL A 40 -8.41 -14.22 23.43
C VAL A 40 -7.35 -14.90 22.58
N ILE A 41 -6.41 -14.13 22.05
CA ILE A 41 -5.27 -14.61 21.28
C ILE A 41 -4.09 -14.78 22.24
N ALA A 42 -3.46 -15.95 22.20
CA ALA A 42 -2.28 -16.24 23.01
C ALA A 42 -1.10 -15.32 22.63
N PRO A 43 -0.17 -15.03 23.57
CA PRO A 43 1.08 -14.34 23.28
C PRO A 43 1.82 -14.93 22.08
N ILE A 44 2.09 -14.09 21.07
CA ILE A 44 2.83 -14.49 19.87
C ILE A 44 4.32 -14.25 20.10
N GLY A 45 5.13 -15.27 19.83
CA GLY A 45 6.58 -15.19 19.97
C GLY A 45 7.23 -14.44 18.78
N TYR A 46 8.21 -13.59 19.05
CA TYR A 46 9.00 -12.89 18.04
C TYR A 46 10.48 -12.79 18.43
N ARG A 47 11.34 -12.50 17.45
CA ARG A 47 12.78 -12.26 17.65
C ARG A 47 13.18 -10.97 16.95
N LEU A 48 14.01 -10.16 17.60
CA LEU A 48 14.55 -8.93 17.01
C LEU A 48 15.62 -9.22 15.95
N ARG A 49 16.40 -10.29 16.13
CA ARG A 49 17.39 -10.76 15.15
C ARG A 49 17.52 -12.28 15.18
N LYS A 50 18.09 -12.86 14.12
CA LYS A 50 18.40 -14.29 14.07
C LYS A 50 19.31 -14.65 15.24
N GLY A 51 18.95 -15.69 16.00
CA GLY A 51 19.70 -16.13 17.18
C GLY A 51 19.46 -15.35 18.47
N SER A 52 18.63 -14.30 18.49
CA SER A 52 18.29 -13.63 19.76
C SER A 52 17.28 -14.43 20.59
N ARG A 53 17.16 -14.08 21.88
CA ARG A 53 16.10 -14.56 22.77
C ARG A 53 14.72 -14.38 22.11
N LEU A 54 13.86 -15.39 22.28
CA LEU A 54 12.45 -15.32 21.90
C LEU A 54 11.71 -14.43 22.91
N LEU A 55 11.12 -13.35 22.42
CA LEU A 55 10.26 -12.45 23.16
C LEU A 55 8.81 -12.77 22.84
N TYR A 56 7.88 -12.32 23.68
CA TYR A 56 6.46 -12.55 23.47
C TYR A 56 5.70 -11.23 23.51
N CYS A 57 4.77 -11.07 22.58
CA CYS A 57 3.80 -9.99 22.61
C CYS A 57 2.84 -10.19 23.79
N GLN A 58 2.17 -9.12 24.20
CA GLN A 58 1.02 -9.24 25.10
C GLN A 58 -0.13 -10.00 24.41
N PRO A 59 -0.97 -10.74 25.18
CA PRO A 59 -2.16 -11.37 24.62
C PRO A 59 -3.11 -10.31 24.05
N ALA A 60 -3.76 -10.61 22.94
CA ALA A 60 -4.75 -9.73 22.33
C ALA A 60 -6.16 -10.20 22.67
N PHE A 61 -7.06 -9.25 22.92
CA PHE A 61 -8.46 -9.50 23.27
C PHE A 61 -9.34 -8.86 22.21
N LEU A 62 -10.17 -9.67 21.56
CA LEU A 62 -11.08 -9.25 20.51
C LEU A 62 -12.52 -9.43 20.98
N ILE A 63 -13.37 -8.49 20.57
CA ILE A 63 -14.81 -8.58 20.71
C ILE A 63 -15.39 -8.61 19.30
N CYS A 64 -16.25 -9.58 19.02
CA CYS A 64 -16.97 -9.70 17.76
C CYS A 64 -18.48 -9.61 18.02
N THR A 65 -19.16 -8.81 17.21
CA THR A 65 -20.62 -8.62 17.24
C THR A 65 -21.37 -9.68 16.46
N ASP A 66 -20.66 -10.55 15.74
CA ASP A 66 -21.18 -11.72 15.06
C ASP A 66 -20.68 -12.98 15.79
N PRO A 67 -21.50 -13.62 16.64
CA PRO A 67 -21.10 -14.80 17.38
C PRO A 67 -20.81 -16.02 16.51
N ASP A 68 -21.41 -16.09 15.32
CA ASP A 68 -21.41 -17.26 14.44
C ASP A 68 -20.25 -17.22 13.43
N LEU A 69 -19.59 -16.07 13.28
CA LEU A 69 -18.40 -15.93 12.44
C LEU A 69 -17.31 -16.93 12.83
N SER A 70 -16.74 -17.64 11.86
CA SER A 70 -15.66 -18.61 12.12
C SER A 70 -14.43 -17.94 12.75
N LEU A 71 -13.67 -18.69 13.56
CA LEU A 71 -12.48 -18.14 14.22
C LEU A 71 -11.39 -17.78 13.20
N GLU A 72 -11.28 -18.56 12.14
CA GLU A 72 -10.38 -18.34 11.01
C GLU A 72 -10.67 -16.99 10.35
N GLN A 73 -11.94 -16.72 10.01
CA GLN A 73 -12.35 -15.46 9.38
C GLN A 73 -12.19 -14.28 10.33
N LEU A 74 -12.64 -14.41 11.59
CA LEU A 74 -12.50 -13.38 12.60
C LEU A 74 -11.03 -12.96 12.78
N LEU A 75 -10.14 -13.95 12.93
CA LEU A 75 -8.72 -13.71 13.08
C LEU A 75 -8.13 -13.10 11.81
N GLN A 76 -8.49 -13.60 10.63
CA GLN A 76 -8.01 -13.09 9.35
C GLN A 76 -8.39 -11.63 9.13
N TYR A 77 -9.64 -11.25 9.43
CA TYR A 77 -10.12 -9.86 9.34
C TYR A 77 -9.38 -8.94 10.32
N TYR A 78 -9.15 -9.40 11.56
CA TYR A 78 -8.36 -8.65 12.53
C TYR A 78 -6.92 -8.40 12.03
N LEU A 79 -6.30 -9.40 11.40
CA LEU A 79 -4.94 -9.26 10.85
C LEU A 79 -4.91 -8.32 9.64
N TRP A 80 -5.89 -8.40 8.74
CA TRP A 80 -6.00 -7.51 7.57
C TRP A 80 -6.24 -6.05 7.93
N ARG A 81 -6.73 -5.75 9.14
CA ARG A 81 -6.81 -4.38 9.66
C ARG A 81 -5.48 -3.63 9.52
N TRP A 82 -4.34 -4.31 9.70
CA TRP A 82 -3.01 -3.69 9.56
C TRP A 82 -2.78 -3.06 8.19
N GLY A 83 -3.47 -3.55 7.15
CA GLY A 83 -3.41 -2.98 5.80
C GLY A 83 -3.74 -1.48 5.77
N ILE A 84 -4.60 -0.97 6.66
CA ILE A 84 -4.90 0.46 6.74
C ILE A 84 -3.69 1.29 7.20
N GLU A 85 -2.87 0.74 8.10
CA GLU A 85 -1.69 1.45 8.62
C GLU A 85 -0.60 1.53 7.55
N VAL A 86 -0.46 0.47 6.74
CA VAL A 86 0.40 0.48 5.54
C VAL A 86 -0.12 1.49 4.53
N ASN A 87 -1.43 1.52 4.29
CA ASN A 87 -2.06 2.47 3.39
C ASN A 87 -1.80 3.94 3.81
N PHE A 88 -2.00 4.27 5.10
CA PHE A 88 -1.70 5.61 5.61
C PHE A 88 -0.23 5.96 5.54
N ARG A 89 0.68 4.98 5.71
CA ARG A 89 2.11 5.22 5.52
C ARG A 89 2.41 5.57 4.07
N ASP A 90 1.89 4.79 3.12
CA ASP A 90 2.09 5.03 1.69
C ASP A 90 1.52 6.40 1.29
N GLU A 91 0.32 6.74 1.75
CA GLU A 91 -0.29 8.04 1.50
C GLU A 91 0.56 9.21 2.02
N LYS A 92 1.18 9.07 3.19
CA LYS A 92 2.03 10.13 3.74
C LYS A 92 3.39 10.17 3.06
N THR A 93 4.04 9.02 2.90
CA THR A 93 5.44 8.93 2.47
C THR A 93 5.61 8.98 0.95
N LEU A 94 4.72 8.35 0.18
CA LEU A 94 4.85 8.28 -1.28
C LEU A 94 4.09 9.40 -1.98
N LEU A 95 2.94 9.79 -1.46
CA LEU A 95 2.09 10.84 -2.06
C LEU A 95 2.27 12.22 -1.43
N GLY A 96 2.82 12.30 -0.21
CA GLY A 96 2.95 13.57 0.50
C GLY A 96 1.62 14.16 0.95
N THR A 97 0.61 13.33 1.26
CA THR A 97 -0.73 13.80 1.69
C THR A 97 -0.70 14.72 2.92
N GLY A 98 0.34 14.64 3.75
CA GLY A 98 0.54 15.52 4.90
C GLY A 98 1.38 16.77 4.63
N GLU A 99 1.88 16.95 3.40
CA GLU A 99 2.86 17.98 3.02
C GLU A 99 2.30 18.91 1.95
N ALA A 100 1.07 19.37 2.13
CA ALA A 100 0.36 20.19 1.15
C ALA A 100 1.08 21.51 0.84
N GLN A 101 1.50 21.69 -0.42
CA GLN A 101 2.15 22.91 -0.92
C GLN A 101 1.13 23.94 -1.42
N VAL A 102 0.22 24.34 -0.53
CA VAL A 102 -0.89 25.25 -0.87
C VAL A 102 -0.88 26.50 -0.01
N ARG A 103 -1.35 27.62 -0.57
CA ARG A 103 -1.23 28.95 0.07
C ARG A 103 -2.36 29.29 1.05
N THR A 104 -3.54 28.68 0.92
CA THR A 104 -4.71 29.04 1.72
C THR A 104 -5.09 27.96 2.74
N PRO A 105 -5.54 28.33 3.94
CA PRO A 105 -6.01 27.35 4.94
C PRO A 105 -7.22 26.53 4.48
N ALA A 106 -8.05 27.08 3.59
CA ALA A 106 -9.16 26.34 2.98
C ALA A 106 -8.62 25.20 2.09
N SER A 107 -7.68 25.52 1.20
CA SER A 107 -7.05 24.53 0.31
C SER A 107 -6.27 23.48 1.10
N ASN A 108 -5.58 23.87 2.17
CA ASN A 108 -4.85 22.93 3.04
C ASN A 108 -5.77 21.89 3.68
N ARG A 109 -7.01 22.27 4.04
CA ARG A 109 -8.01 21.34 4.59
C ARG A 109 -8.56 20.36 3.56
N THR A 110 -8.67 20.78 2.29
CA THR A 110 -9.27 19.97 1.22
C THR A 110 -8.25 19.13 0.45
N GLN A 111 -6.99 19.56 0.41
CA GLN A 111 -5.94 18.91 -0.38
C GLN A 111 -5.74 17.42 -0.02
N PRO A 112 -5.72 17.00 1.26
CA PRO A 112 -5.54 15.58 1.58
C PRO A 112 -6.65 14.70 1.00
N ALA A 113 -7.90 15.18 1.02
CA ALA A 113 -9.03 14.45 0.44
C ALA A 113 -8.89 14.30 -1.09
N ALA A 114 -8.42 15.35 -1.78
CA ALA A 114 -8.16 15.29 -3.22
C ALA A 114 -7.03 14.31 -3.55
N SER A 115 -5.93 14.31 -2.79
CA SER A 115 -4.81 13.39 -2.98
C SER A 115 -5.19 11.93 -2.72
N VAL A 116 -5.95 11.66 -1.66
CA VAL A 116 -6.46 10.30 -1.36
C VAL A 116 -7.44 9.84 -2.44
N ALA A 117 -8.30 10.73 -2.96
CA ALA A 117 -9.19 10.39 -4.07
C ALA A 117 -8.42 10.04 -5.35
N ALA A 118 -7.39 10.82 -5.72
CA ALA A 118 -6.54 10.52 -6.88
C ALA A 118 -5.83 9.17 -6.72
N TYR A 119 -5.34 8.87 -5.52
CA TYR A 119 -4.73 7.59 -5.19
C TYR A 119 -5.72 6.41 -5.28
N ALA A 120 -6.95 6.59 -4.79
CA ALA A 120 -8.00 5.58 -4.93
C ALA A 120 -8.32 5.31 -6.42
N PHE A 121 -8.36 6.35 -7.26
CA PHE A 121 -8.53 6.18 -8.71
C PHE A 121 -7.38 5.42 -9.36
N LEU A 122 -6.13 5.70 -8.97
CA LEU A 122 -4.95 4.97 -9.47
C LEU A 122 -5.04 3.47 -9.15
N TRP A 123 -5.41 3.11 -7.92
CA TRP A 123 -5.63 1.70 -7.56
C TRP A 123 -6.83 1.09 -8.26
N LEU A 124 -7.94 1.83 -8.41
CA LEU A 124 -9.11 1.34 -9.11
C LEU A 124 -8.79 0.98 -10.56
N ALA A 125 -8.05 1.86 -11.27
CA ALA A 125 -7.59 1.59 -12.62
C ALA A 125 -6.70 0.34 -12.69
N ALA A 126 -5.77 0.20 -11.74
CA ALA A 126 -4.91 -0.99 -11.64
C ALA A 126 -5.72 -2.28 -11.41
N LEU A 127 -6.71 -2.25 -10.52
CA LEU A 127 -7.56 -3.40 -10.24
C LEU A 127 -8.44 -3.77 -11.45
N GLN A 128 -8.94 -2.78 -12.19
CA GLN A 128 -9.68 -3.02 -13.43
C GLN A 128 -8.81 -3.69 -14.49
N LEU A 129 -7.60 -3.19 -14.70
CA LEU A 129 -6.60 -3.78 -15.60
C LEU A 129 -6.26 -5.24 -15.20
N MET A 130 -6.02 -5.47 -13.91
CA MET A 130 -5.79 -6.83 -13.40
C MET A 130 -7.00 -7.75 -13.61
N ALA A 131 -8.23 -7.23 -13.50
CA ALA A 131 -9.45 -7.99 -13.73
C ALA A 131 -9.65 -8.35 -15.21
N THR A 132 -9.14 -7.55 -16.16
CA THR A 132 -9.16 -7.86 -17.59
C THR A 132 -8.02 -8.79 -18.02
N GLY A 133 -7.10 -9.11 -17.12
CA GLY A 133 -5.94 -9.97 -17.39
C GLY A 133 -4.70 -9.23 -17.90
N ASP A 134 -4.79 -7.90 -18.05
CA ASP A 134 -3.70 -7.05 -18.50
C ASP A 134 -3.09 -6.33 -17.30
N PRO A 135 -1.98 -6.80 -16.71
CA PRO A 135 -1.38 -6.11 -15.58
C PRO A 135 -0.91 -4.71 -15.99
N PRO A 136 -0.97 -3.71 -15.09
CA PRO A 136 -0.47 -2.38 -15.39
C PRO A 136 1.00 -2.44 -15.83
N PRO A 137 1.41 -1.59 -16.78
CA PRO A 137 2.76 -1.60 -17.31
C PRO A 137 3.77 -1.36 -16.18
N HIS A 138 4.70 -2.29 -16.00
CA HIS A 138 5.71 -2.18 -14.96
C HIS A 138 7.10 -2.02 -15.58
N LEU A 139 7.80 -0.98 -15.15
CA LEU A 139 9.22 -0.90 -15.43
C LEU A 139 9.96 -2.05 -14.74
N ARG A 140 11.07 -2.50 -15.31
CA ARG A 140 11.94 -3.48 -14.64
C ARG A 140 12.28 -2.97 -13.23
N PRO A 141 12.06 -3.77 -12.18
CA PRO A 141 12.40 -3.36 -10.83
C PRO A 141 13.92 -3.14 -10.71
N PRO A 142 14.37 -2.27 -9.80
CA PRO A 142 15.80 -2.08 -9.56
C PRO A 142 16.45 -3.40 -9.12
N LYS A 143 17.77 -3.55 -9.37
CA LYS A 143 18.51 -4.81 -9.12
C LYS A 143 18.34 -5.36 -7.70
N TRP A 144 18.22 -4.49 -6.70
CA TRP A 144 18.05 -4.87 -5.29
C TRP A 144 16.62 -5.32 -4.93
N ARG A 145 15.64 -5.12 -5.82
CA ARG A 145 14.22 -5.52 -5.64
C ARG A 145 13.83 -6.67 -6.56
N GLN A 146 14.81 -7.37 -7.12
CA GLN A 146 14.55 -8.54 -7.96
C GLN A 146 14.09 -9.69 -7.06
N PRO A 147 13.03 -10.43 -7.45
CA PRO A 147 12.62 -11.61 -6.71
C PRO A 147 13.73 -12.66 -6.77
N ASN A 148 13.85 -13.49 -5.74
CA ASN A 148 14.80 -14.60 -5.78
C ASN A 148 14.36 -15.61 -6.85
N PRO A 149 15.31 -16.30 -7.51
CA PRO A 149 14.98 -17.36 -8.45
C PRO A 149 14.07 -18.43 -7.81
N GLY A 150 12.88 -18.64 -8.38
CA GLY A 150 11.89 -19.62 -7.90
C GLY A 150 10.84 -19.08 -6.93
N GLU A 151 10.91 -17.81 -6.53
CA GLU A 151 9.84 -17.14 -5.80
C GLU A 151 8.78 -16.56 -6.74
N ALA A 152 7.53 -16.49 -6.28
CA ALA A 152 6.46 -15.84 -7.03
C ALA A 152 6.79 -14.36 -7.28
N ALA A 153 6.26 -13.81 -8.38
CA ALA A 153 6.40 -12.40 -8.69
C ALA A 153 5.93 -11.55 -7.50
N LEU A 154 6.68 -10.47 -7.20
CA LEU A 154 6.32 -9.56 -6.13
C LEU A 154 4.92 -8.98 -6.41
N PRO A 155 4.05 -8.87 -5.39
CA PRO A 155 2.75 -8.26 -5.57
C PRO A 155 2.92 -6.80 -6.00
N LEU A 156 1.96 -6.33 -6.80
CA LEU A 156 1.88 -4.93 -7.22
C LEU A 156 1.85 -4.02 -5.99
N SER A 157 2.71 -3.01 -5.97
CA SER A 157 2.77 -2.04 -4.88
C SER A 157 2.38 -0.64 -5.34
N THR A 158 2.00 0.22 -4.40
CA THR A 158 1.75 1.65 -4.65
C THR A 158 2.90 2.32 -5.39
N GLY A 159 4.15 2.01 -5.01
CA GLY A 159 5.34 2.55 -5.65
C GLY A 159 5.50 2.11 -7.11
N ASP A 160 5.06 0.89 -7.45
CA ASP A 160 5.09 0.41 -8.84
C ASP A 160 4.06 1.15 -9.70
N LEU A 161 2.85 1.37 -9.17
CA LEU A 161 1.81 2.14 -9.84
C LEU A 161 2.20 3.60 -10.06
N LEU A 162 2.78 4.25 -9.05
CA LEU A 162 3.27 5.62 -9.20
C LEU A 162 4.39 5.72 -10.23
N ARG A 163 5.27 4.72 -10.29
CA ARG A 163 6.33 4.66 -11.29
C ARG A 163 5.77 4.46 -12.70
N ALA A 164 4.78 3.58 -12.87
CA ALA A 164 4.08 3.38 -14.13
C ALA A 164 3.41 4.68 -14.61
N LEU A 165 2.63 5.32 -13.74
CA LEU A 165 1.95 6.59 -14.02
C LEU A 165 2.95 7.68 -14.42
N ARG A 166 4.05 7.84 -13.68
CA ARG A 166 5.11 8.81 -14.01
C ARG A 166 5.71 8.54 -15.39
N CYS A 167 5.96 7.27 -15.71
CA CYS A 167 6.47 6.92 -17.02
C CYS A 167 5.50 7.24 -18.14
N GLU A 168 4.20 6.97 -17.98
CA GLU A 168 3.18 7.32 -18.97
C GLU A 168 3.10 8.84 -19.18
N LEU A 169 3.09 9.61 -18.09
CA LEU A 169 3.06 11.08 -18.13
C LEU A 169 4.31 11.68 -18.77
N TRP A 170 5.49 11.11 -18.51
CA TRP A 170 6.75 11.60 -19.07
C TRP A 170 7.02 11.09 -20.48
N ALA A 171 6.59 9.88 -20.84
CA ALA A 171 6.84 9.30 -22.16
C ALA A 171 6.33 10.20 -23.30
N ALA A 172 5.18 10.86 -23.10
CA ALA A 172 4.63 11.82 -24.05
C ALA A 172 5.50 13.08 -24.25
N GLN A 173 6.42 13.37 -23.32
CA GLN A 173 7.29 14.55 -23.33
C GLN A 173 8.76 14.24 -23.63
N LEU A 174 9.15 12.97 -23.55
CA LEU A 174 10.48 12.51 -23.91
C LEU A 174 10.58 12.37 -25.44
N THR A 175 10.74 13.50 -26.13
CA THR A 175 11.10 13.50 -27.56
C THR A 175 12.61 13.24 -27.71
N PRO A 176 13.06 12.67 -28.85
CA PRO A 176 14.49 12.51 -29.14
C PRO A 176 15.29 13.83 -29.02
N GLU A 177 14.65 14.95 -29.32
CA GLU A 177 15.21 16.31 -29.22
C GLU A 177 15.49 16.73 -27.77
N SER A 178 14.70 16.26 -26.80
CA SER A 178 14.92 16.49 -25.37
C SER A 178 16.20 15.82 -24.84
N PHE A 179 16.79 14.87 -25.59
CA PHE A 179 18.05 14.22 -25.25
C PHE A 179 19.28 14.83 -25.93
N SER A 180 19.12 15.94 -26.66
CA SER A 180 20.21 16.63 -27.37
C SER A 180 21.36 17.12 -26.48
N GLN A 181 21.11 17.28 -25.16
CA GLN A 181 22.11 17.70 -24.17
C GLN A 181 22.92 16.56 -23.55
N PHE A 182 22.52 15.30 -23.74
CA PHE A 182 23.42 14.18 -23.46
C PHE A 182 24.57 14.25 -24.46
N PRO A 183 25.81 13.93 -24.07
CA PRO A 183 26.98 14.10 -24.92
C PRO A 183 26.84 13.22 -26.16
N SER A 184 26.23 13.78 -27.19
CA SER A 184 26.42 13.37 -28.55
C SER A 184 27.88 13.68 -28.88
N PRO A 185 28.56 12.88 -29.72
CA PRO A 185 29.86 13.29 -30.24
C PRO A 185 29.73 14.73 -30.76
N PRO A 186 30.67 15.63 -30.42
CA PRO A 186 30.51 17.05 -30.71
C PRO A 186 30.24 17.23 -32.20
N LEU A 187 29.08 17.81 -32.53
CA LEU A 187 28.83 18.28 -33.89
C LEU A 187 29.82 19.42 -34.16
N GLY A 188 30.33 19.49 -35.38
CA GLY A 188 31.40 20.41 -35.78
C GLY A 188 31.02 21.91 -35.77
N ASP A 189 29.82 22.26 -35.31
CA ASP A 189 29.39 23.64 -35.15
C ASP A 189 28.94 23.94 -33.71
N THR A 190 29.11 25.20 -33.29
CA THR A 190 28.85 25.70 -31.94
C THR A 190 27.45 26.35 -31.81
N ASN A 191 26.58 26.20 -32.80
CA ASN A 191 25.30 26.88 -32.79
C ASN A 191 24.28 26.16 -31.91
N THR A 192 23.77 26.85 -30.88
CA THR A 192 22.71 26.32 -30.02
C THR A 192 21.41 26.22 -30.81
N GLN A 193 20.87 25.00 -30.97
CA GLN A 193 19.55 24.80 -31.56
C GLN A 193 18.47 25.35 -30.62
N LYS A 194 17.62 26.25 -31.13
CA LYS A 194 16.49 26.79 -30.37
C LYS A 194 15.31 25.82 -30.45
N PRO A 195 14.80 25.29 -29.34
CA PRO A 195 13.63 24.43 -29.38
C PRO A 195 12.38 25.23 -29.78
N ALA A 196 11.51 24.62 -30.58
CA ALA A 196 10.23 25.22 -30.96
C ALA A 196 9.25 25.19 -29.77
N PRO A 197 8.47 26.24 -29.52
CA PRO A 197 7.51 26.27 -28.43
C PRO A 197 6.37 25.27 -28.67
N ASN A 198 6.20 24.31 -27.75
CA ASN A 198 5.08 23.39 -27.70
C ASN A 198 4.13 23.80 -26.55
N LEU A 199 2.83 23.82 -26.82
CA LEU A 199 1.78 24.23 -25.90
C LEU A 199 1.73 23.38 -24.62
N LEU A 200 2.09 22.09 -24.72
CA LEU A 200 2.26 21.19 -23.57
C LEU A 200 3.41 21.63 -22.64
N HIS A 201 4.49 22.17 -23.21
CA HIS A 201 5.64 22.66 -22.45
C HIS A 201 5.30 23.94 -21.66
N ALA A 202 4.43 24.80 -22.21
CA ALA A 202 3.97 26.01 -21.56
C ALA A 202 3.00 25.74 -20.39
N LEU A 203 2.21 24.66 -20.46
CA LEU A 203 1.29 24.27 -19.40
C LEU A 203 1.99 23.72 -18.16
N LEU A 204 3.19 23.15 -18.31
CA LEU A 204 3.94 22.52 -17.21
C LEU A 204 5.01 23.42 -16.58
N SER A 205 5.49 24.45 -17.29
CA SER A 205 6.36 25.48 -16.69
C SER A 205 5.59 26.51 -15.86
N ALA A 206 4.26 26.51 -15.95
CA ALA A 206 3.36 27.43 -15.24
C ALA A 206 2.72 26.84 -13.97
N ALA A 207 3.01 25.59 -13.61
CA ALA A 207 2.54 24.92 -12.39
C ALA A 207 3.71 24.72 -11.40
#